data_AF-A0A1I2ZMD1-F1
#
_entry.id   AF-A0A1I2ZMD1-F1
#
_cell.length_a   1.000
_cell.length_b   1.000
_cell.length_c   1.000
_cell.angle_alpha   90.00
_cell.angle_beta   90.00
_cell.angle_gamma   90.00
#
_symmetry.space_group_name_H-M   'P 1'
#
loop_
_entity.id
_entity.type
_entity.pdbx_description
1 polymer ?
#
loop_
_entity_poly.entity_id
_entity_poly.type
_entity_poly.pdbx_seq_one_letter_code
_entity_poly.pdbx_strand_id
1 'polypeptide(L)'
;MGKGAGVKLPGVSQVGRFAPILLSLLNEAREKLDDIIDIIHKTLGKPGKRPRTYRQVARRDYLYIVKNKKPGKKAIRKAVGKQLRYVRRNLGAVDRLLAMAGDGHGLARSIWKRYKPYVHSMNSSSICIPTALTR
;
A
#
# COMPACT_ATOMS: atom_id res chain seq x y z
N MET A 1 5.97 8.52 -29.57
CA MET A 1 5.54 9.33 -28.41
C MET A 1 4.23 8.78 -27.86
N GLY A 2 4.29 7.77 -26.98
CA GLY A 2 3.10 7.14 -26.41
C GLY A 2 2.58 7.95 -25.21
N LYS A 3 1.39 8.54 -25.34
CA LYS A 3 0.72 9.26 -24.25
C LYS A 3 0.48 8.30 -23.08
N GLY A 4 1.03 8.64 -21.91
CA GLY A 4 0.76 7.93 -20.66
C GLY A 4 -0.71 8.05 -20.31
N ALA A 5 -1.47 6.99 -20.56
CA ALA A 5 -2.85 6.88 -20.12
C ALA A 5 -2.89 7.01 -18.59
N GLY A 6 -3.48 8.10 -18.11
CA GLY A 6 -3.85 8.23 -16.71
C GLY A 6 -4.71 7.04 -16.32
N VAL A 7 -4.27 6.30 -15.31
CA VAL A 7 -5.04 5.21 -14.71
C VAL A 7 -6.23 5.85 -14.00
N LYS A 8 -7.32 6.08 -14.73
CA LYS A 8 -8.63 6.31 -14.12
C LYS A 8 -9.02 5.00 -13.44
N LEU A 9 -8.90 4.95 -12.11
CA LEU A 9 -9.59 3.92 -11.31
C LEU A 9 -11.09 4.10 -11.57
N PRO A 10 -11.79 3.13 -12.19
CA PRO A 10 -13.21 3.28 -12.46
C PRO A 10 -13.98 3.29 -11.14
N GLY A 11 -14.73 4.37 -10.95
CA GLY A 11 -15.89 4.55 -10.07
C GLY A 11 -16.08 3.56 -8.93
N VAL A 12 -15.73 3.98 -7.72
CA VAL A 12 -16.19 3.35 -6.47
C VAL A 12 -17.46 4.07 -5.97
N SER A 13 -18.41 4.35 -6.87
CA SER A 13 -19.59 5.17 -6.52
C SER A 13 -20.82 4.36 -6.10
N GLN A 14 -20.77 3.03 -6.00
CA GLN A 14 -21.96 2.20 -5.72
C GLN A 14 -21.73 0.96 -4.83
N VAL A 15 -20.92 1.06 -3.76
CA VAL A 15 -20.75 -0.07 -2.82
C VAL A 15 -21.57 0.15 -1.55
N GLY A 16 -22.70 -0.56 -1.47
CA GLY A 16 -23.65 -0.55 -0.37
C GLY A 16 -23.02 -0.79 1.01
N ARG A 17 -22.96 0.28 1.79
CA ARG A 17 -23.17 0.47 3.25
C ARG A 17 -22.60 -0.56 4.26
N PHE A 18 -21.61 -0.02 5.00
CA PHE A 18 -21.11 -0.26 6.38
C PHE A 18 -20.04 -1.31 6.72
N ALA A 19 -19.88 -2.41 5.98
CA ALA A 19 -18.63 -3.18 6.01
C ALA A 19 -17.44 -2.69 5.13
N PRO A 20 -17.61 -1.81 4.13
CA PRO A 20 -16.61 -1.61 3.09
C PRO A 20 -15.44 -0.70 3.50
N ILE A 21 -15.57 0.14 4.55
CA ILE A 21 -14.57 1.17 4.86
C ILE A 21 -13.22 0.54 5.25
N LEU A 22 -13.23 -0.35 6.26
CA LEU A 22 -11.99 -0.99 6.72
C LEU A 22 -11.36 -1.86 5.64
N LEU A 23 -12.18 -2.62 4.90
CA LEU A 23 -11.67 -3.50 3.84
C LEU A 23 -11.12 -2.72 2.65
N SER A 24 -11.78 -1.62 2.26
CA SER A 24 -11.33 -0.73 1.19
C SER A 24 -10.04 -0.02 1.56
N LEU A 25 -9.95 0.51 2.79
CA LEU A 25 -8.73 1.13 3.31
C LEU A 25 -7.56 0.15 3.32
N LEU A 26 -7.78 -1.08 3.79
CA LEU A 26 -6.74 -2.12 3.78
C LEU A 26 -6.32 -2.53 2.37
N ASN A 27 -7.25 -2.56 1.40
CA ASN A 27 -6.88 -2.81 0.01
C ASN A 27 -6.04 -1.67 -0.56
N GLU A 28 -6.41 -0.41 -0.30
CA GLU A 28 -5.63 0.75 -0.74
C GLU A 28 -4.22 0.73 -0.13
N ALA A 29 -4.12 0.47 1.18
CA ALA A 29 -2.83 0.34 1.86
C ALA A 29 -1.98 -0.79 1.25
N ARG A 30 -2.59 -1.95 0.96
CA ARG A 30 -1.91 -3.06 0.29
C ARG A 30 -1.40 -2.65 -1.10
N GLU A 31 -2.23 -1.99 -1.91
CA GLU A 31 -1.85 -1.53 -3.26
C GLU A 31 -0.69 -0.53 -3.22
N LYS A 32 -0.76 0.45 -2.32
CA LYS A 32 0.33 1.41 -2.09
C LYS A 32 1.63 0.72 -1.69
N LEU A 33 1.57 -0.30 -0.82
CA LEU A 33 2.75 -1.08 -0.45
C LEU A 33 3.31 -1.91 -1.61
N ASP A 34 2.45 -2.52 -2.43
CA ASP A 34 2.90 -3.23 -3.63
C ASP A 34 3.62 -2.29 -4.62
N ASP A 35 3.15 -1.05 -4.75
CA ASP A 35 3.77 -0.02 -5.58
C ASP A 35 5.11 0.46 -4.98
N ILE A 36 5.20 0.62 -3.66
CA ILE A 36 6.47 0.92 -2.96
C ILE A 36 7.50 -0.19 -3.23
N ILE A 37 7.09 -1.46 -3.11
CA ILE A 37 7.95 -2.61 -3.41
C ILE A 37 8.43 -2.55 -4.88
N ASP A 38 7.55 -2.20 -5.82
CA ASP A 38 7.93 -2.04 -7.23
C ASP A 38 8.96 -0.94 -7.43
N ILE A 39 8.77 0.21 -6.77
CA ILE A 39 9.69 1.35 -6.86
C ILE A 39 11.06 0.95 -6.32
N ILE A 40 11.10 0.42 -5.09
CA ILE A 40 12.35 0.02 -4.42
C ILE A 40 13.09 -1.02 -5.25
N HIS A 41 12.38 -2.02 -5.75
CA HIS A 41 12.98 -3.06 -6.57
C HIS A 41 13.58 -2.51 -7.88
N LYS A 42 12.88 -1.58 -8.55
CA LYS A 42 13.36 -0.95 -9.79
C LYS A 42 14.58 -0.07 -9.55
N THR A 43 14.57 0.76 -8.51
CA THR A 43 15.68 1.67 -8.18
C THR A 43 16.92 0.92 -7.70
N LEU A 44 16.75 -0.24 -7.07
CA LEU A 44 17.87 -1.09 -6.69
C LEU A 44 18.61 -1.70 -7.89
N GLY A 45 18.00 -1.74 -9.08
CA GLY A 45 18.63 -2.22 -10.31
C GLY A 45 19.09 -3.69 -10.27
N LYS A 46 18.77 -4.44 -9.21
CA LYS A 46 19.24 -5.82 -9.05
C LYS A 46 18.57 -6.72 -10.09
N PRO A 47 19.31 -7.61 -10.79
CA PRO A 47 18.76 -8.57 -11.75
C PRO A 47 17.96 -9.72 -11.08
N GLY A 48 17.56 -9.53 -9.82
CA GLY A 48 16.84 -10.52 -9.03
C GLY A 48 15.34 -10.53 -9.32
N LYS A 49 14.70 -11.63 -8.95
CA LYS A 49 13.24 -11.76 -9.03
C LYS A 49 12.61 -10.90 -7.93
N ARG A 50 11.66 -10.05 -8.33
CA ARG A 50 10.81 -9.27 -7.42
C ARG A 50 10.30 -10.14 -6.27
N PRO A 51 10.31 -9.65 -5.01
CA PRO A 51 9.75 -10.39 -3.90
C PRO A 51 8.33 -10.88 -4.20
N ARG A 52 8.05 -12.13 -3.86
CA ARG A 52 6.75 -12.76 -4.09
C ARG A 52 5.69 -12.07 -3.24
N THR A 53 4.93 -11.14 -3.84
CA THR A 53 3.72 -10.57 -3.25
C THR A 53 2.47 -11.23 -3.84
N TYR A 54 1.37 -11.20 -3.08
CA TYR A 54 0.12 -11.85 -3.44
C TYR A 54 -0.80 -10.93 -4.25
N ARG A 55 -0.27 -10.09 -5.15
CA ARG A 55 -1.01 -9.01 -5.82
C ARG A 55 -2.30 -9.50 -6.50
N GLN A 56 -2.20 -10.55 -7.31
CA GLN A 56 -3.36 -11.13 -8.01
C GLN A 56 -4.32 -11.83 -7.04
N VAL A 57 -3.80 -12.61 -6.08
CA VAL A 57 -4.62 -13.35 -5.11
C VAL A 57 -5.38 -12.40 -4.20
N ALA A 58 -4.72 -11.38 -3.65
CA ALA A 58 -5.30 -10.38 -2.77
C ALA A 58 -6.35 -9.52 -3.48
N ARG A 59 -6.13 -9.17 -4.76
CA ARG A 59 -7.13 -8.48 -5.58
C ARG A 59 -8.36 -9.36 -5.81
N ARG A 60 -8.19 -10.63 -6.14
CA ARG A 60 -9.31 -11.58 -6.32
C ARG A 60 -10.13 -11.70 -5.03
N ASP A 61 -9.46 -11.89 -3.89
CA ASP A 61 -10.11 -11.99 -2.58
C ASP A 61 -10.90 -10.71 -2.22
N TYR A 62 -10.34 -9.53 -2.52
CA TYR A 62 -11.02 -8.25 -2.33
C TYR A 62 -12.28 -8.14 -3.20
N LEU A 63 -12.12 -8.38 -4.52
CA LEU A 63 -13.21 -8.27 -5.48
C LEU A 63 -14.34 -9.26 -5.19
N TYR A 64 -14.02 -10.46 -4.72
CA TYR A 64 -15.02 -11.45 -4.32
C TYR A 64 -15.98 -10.89 -3.24
N ILE A 65 -15.43 -10.16 -2.26
CA ILE A 65 -16.23 -9.60 -1.15
C ILE A 65 -16.96 -8.33 -1.60
N VAL A 66 -16.29 -7.45 -2.36
CA VAL A 66 -16.88 -6.19 -2.82
C VAL A 66 -18.02 -6.41 -3.81
N LYS A 67 -17.93 -7.44 -4.66
CA LYS A 67 -19.01 -7.80 -5.60
C LYS A 67 -20.22 -8.40 -4.90
N ASN A 68 -20.08 -8.88 -3.66
CA ASN A 68 -21.19 -9.42 -2.90
C ASN A 68 -22.01 -8.27 -2.28
N LYS A 69 -23.29 -8.15 -2.65
CA LYS A 69 -24.17 -7.07 -2.15
C LYS A 69 -24.47 -7.16 -0.65
N LYS A 70 -24.44 -8.36 -0.05
CA LYS A 70 -24.75 -8.60 1.38
C LYS A 70 -23.82 -9.67 1.96
N PRO A 71 -22.52 -9.36 2.16
CA PRO A 71 -21.58 -10.32 2.72
C PRO A 71 -21.90 -10.56 4.20
N GLY A 72 -21.99 -11.83 4.60
CA GLY A 72 -22.21 -12.18 6.02
C GLY A 72 -21.06 -11.73 6.91
N LYS A 73 -21.34 -11.47 8.20
CA LYS A 73 -20.35 -11.01 9.20
C LYS A 73 -19.08 -11.88 9.25
N LYS A 74 -19.23 -13.21 9.15
CA LYS A 74 -18.12 -14.18 9.12
C LYS A 74 -17.25 -14.02 7.87
N ALA A 75 -17.85 -13.74 6.71
CA ALA A 75 -17.13 -13.53 5.46
C ALA A 75 -16.31 -12.22 5.50
N ILE A 76 -16.90 -11.14 6.01
CA ILE A 76 -16.20 -9.85 6.20
C ILE A 76 -14.99 -10.03 7.11
N ARG A 77 -15.15 -10.68 8.27
CA ARG A 77 -14.05 -10.90 9.22
C ARG A 77 -12.90 -11.70 8.61
N LYS A 78 -13.21 -12.74 7.85
CA LYS A 78 -12.22 -13.52 7.10
C LYS A 78 -11.50 -12.66 6.06
N ALA A 79 -12.24 -11.83 5.32
CA ALA A 79 -11.68 -10.94 4.31
C ALA A 79 -10.72 -9.91 4.90
N VAL A 80 -11.10 -9.27 6.01
CA VAL A 80 -10.27 -8.32 6.75
C VAL A 80 -9.00 -9.01 7.25
N GLY A 81 -9.12 -10.21 7.86
CA GLY A 81 -7.96 -10.98 8.31
C GLY A 81 -6.99 -11.33 7.17
N LYS A 82 -7.52 -11.70 5.99
CA LYS A 82 -6.71 -11.92 4.79
C LYS A 82 -5.98 -10.65 4.34
N GLN A 83 -6.69 -9.52 4.22
CA GLN A 83 -6.08 -8.25 3.81
C GLN A 83 -4.98 -7.78 4.78
N LEU A 84 -5.21 -7.88 6.10
CA LEU A 84 -4.19 -7.58 7.11
C LEU A 84 -2.95 -8.46 6.94
N ARG A 85 -3.12 -9.76 6.67
CA ARG A 85 -1.99 -10.67 6.42
C ARG A 85 -1.22 -10.28 5.16
N TYR A 86 -1.91 -9.84 4.10
CA TYR A 86 -1.26 -9.33 2.88
C TYR A 86 -0.46 -8.06 3.16
N VAL A 87 -1.05 -7.09 3.87
CA VAL A 87 -0.38 -5.85 4.29
C VAL A 87 0.87 -6.15 5.11
N ARG A 88 0.76 -6.98 6.16
CA ARG A 88 1.91 -7.39 6.99
C ARG A 88 3.02 -8.03 6.18
N ARG A 89 2.67 -8.88 5.21
CA ARG A 89 3.67 -9.53 4.35
C ARG A 89 4.34 -8.54 3.40
N ASN A 90 3.60 -7.57 2.88
CA ASN A 90 4.17 -6.51 2.05
C ASN A 90 5.09 -5.61 2.88
N LEU A 91 4.72 -5.23 4.11
CA LEU A 91 5.59 -4.49 5.03
C LEU A 91 6.91 -5.24 5.27
N GLY A 92 6.86 -6.52 5.63
CA GLY A 92 8.08 -7.32 5.81
C GLY A 92 8.91 -7.48 4.53
N ALA A 93 8.32 -7.36 3.34
CA ALA A 93 9.07 -7.33 2.09
C ALA A 93 9.75 -5.96 1.87
N VAL A 94 9.07 -4.86 2.21
CA VAL A 94 9.66 -3.51 2.20
C VAL A 94 10.85 -3.46 3.16
N ASP A 95 10.71 -3.93 4.40
CA ASP A 95 11.78 -3.91 5.40
C ASP A 95 13.02 -4.67 4.92
N ARG A 96 12.82 -5.86 4.34
CA ARG A 96 13.93 -6.65 3.76
C ARG A 96 14.59 -5.95 2.60
N LEU A 97 13.81 -5.34 1.70
CA LEU A 97 14.35 -4.62 0.55
C LEU A 97 15.15 -3.39 1.00
N LEU A 98 14.66 -2.64 1.99
CA LEU A 98 15.36 -1.50 2.57
C LEU A 98 16.66 -1.92 3.26
N ALA A 99 16.63 -2.97 4.07
CA ALA A 99 17.84 -3.51 4.71
C ALA A 99 18.90 -3.96 3.68
N MET A 100 18.47 -4.56 2.57
CA MET A 100 19.38 -4.93 1.46
C MET A 100 19.90 -3.75 0.64
N ALA A 101 19.27 -2.58 0.79
CA ALA A 101 19.57 -1.41 0.00
C ALA A 101 20.63 -0.53 0.70
N GLY A 102 20.70 -0.48 2.04
CA GLY A 102 21.61 0.41 2.79
C GLY A 102 21.03 1.80 3.03
N ASP A 103 21.83 2.87 3.10
CA ASP A 103 21.32 4.26 3.22
C ASP A 103 21.56 5.11 1.94
N GLY A 104 22.36 4.60 0.99
CA GLY A 104 22.96 5.39 -0.10
C GLY A 104 22.19 5.47 -1.42
N HIS A 105 20.99 4.91 -1.52
CA HIS A 105 20.34 4.58 -2.81
C HIS A 105 19.25 5.57 -3.28
N GLY A 106 19.08 6.71 -2.59
CA GLY A 106 18.14 7.76 -3.02
C GLY A 106 16.66 7.35 -3.05
N LEU A 107 16.30 6.20 -2.47
CA LEU A 107 14.93 5.66 -2.40
C LEU A 107 13.94 6.67 -1.85
N ALA A 108 14.35 7.41 -0.80
CA ALA A 108 13.55 8.47 -0.20
C ALA A 108 13.08 9.49 -1.24
N ARG A 109 13.94 9.95 -2.14
CA ARG A 109 13.58 10.98 -3.16
C ARG A 109 12.56 10.44 -4.17
N SER A 110 12.74 9.22 -4.66
CA SER A 110 11.86 8.59 -5.65
C SER A 110 10.48 8.28 -5.07
N ILE A 111 10.45 7.73 -3.85
CA ILE A 111 9.21 7.46 -3.11
C ILE A 111 8.51 8.79 -2.78
N TRP A 112 9.22 9.78 -2.25
CA TRP A 112 8.66 11.10 -1.94
C TRP A 112 8.08 11.75 -3.18
N LYS A 113 8.76 11.75 -4.33
CA LYS A 113 8.22 12.35 -5.57
C LYS A 113 6.88 11.73 -6.00
N ARG A 114 6.73 10.41 -5.83
CA ARG A 114 5.51 9.67 -6.21
C ARG A 114 4.38 9.89 -5.20
N TYR A 115 4.69 9.84 -3.91
CA TYR A 115 3.68 9.92 -2.84
C TYR A 115 3.45 11.33 -2.32
N LYS A 116 4.24 12.33 -2.75
CA LYS A 116 4.10 13.76 -2.41
C LYS A 116 2.64 14.21 -2.34
N PRO A 117 1.81 14.04 -3.38
CA PRO A 117 0.42 14.50 -3.35
C PRO A 117 -0.48 13.80 -2.30
N TYR A 118 -0.08 12.62 -1.80
CA TYR A 118 -0.81 11.86 -0.77
C TYR A 118 -0.33 12.14 0.65
N VAL A 119 0.86 12.74 0.83
CA VAL A 119 1.44 13.05 2.15
C VAL A 119 1.08 14.47 2.61
N HIS A 120 0.67 15.37 1.70
CA HIS A 120 0.32 16.76 2.05
C HIS A 120 -0.94 16.91 2.92
N SER A 121 -1.67 15.82 3.19
CA SER A 121 -2.79 15.81 4.15
C SER A 121 -2.42 15.18 5.51
N MET A 122 -1.17 14.75 5.71
CA MET A 122 -0.66 14.20 6.96
C MET A 122 0.65 14.95 7.30
N ASN A 123 0.54 15.87 8.26
CA ASN A 123 1.58 16.78 8.79
C ASN A 123 1.91 18.04 7.97
N SER A 124 1.24 19.14 8.33
CA SER A 124 1.89 20.45 8.44
C SER A 124 1.95 20.98 9.89
N SER A 125 1.38 20.28 10.87
CA SER A 125 1.37 20.71 12.27
C SER A 125 1.44 19.48 13.18
N SER A 126 2.28 19.52 14.22
CA SER A 126 2.38 18.54 15.32
C SER A 126 3.39 17.39 15.17
N ILE A 127 4.66 17.71 14.90
CA ILE A 127 5.78 17.05 15.60
C ILE A 127 6.62 18.17 16.22
N CYS A 128 6.15 18.70 17.35
CA CYS A 128 7.03 19.35 18.30
C CYS A 128 7.90 18.25 18.88
N ILE A 129 9.13 18.11 18.41
CA ILE A 129 10.16 17.35 19.13
C ILE A 129 10.46 18.19 20.38
N PRO A 130 10.21 17.72 21.61
CA PRO A 130 10.68 18.42 22.78
C PRO A 130 12.21 18.22 22.82
N THR A 131 12.95 19.23 22.39
CA THR A 131 14.40 19.36 22.62
C THR A 131 14.67 19.65 24.10
N ALA A 132 14.30 18.72 24.98
CA ALA A 132 14.52 18.82 26.41
C ALA A 132 14.72 17.43 27.02
N LEU A 133 15.70 16.67 26.51
CA LEU A 133 16.23 15.45 27.15
C LEU A 133 17.58 15.02 26.54
N THR A 134 18.47 15.98 26.33
CA THR A 134 19.92 15.75 26.29
C THR A 134 20.50 16.53 27.45
N ARG A 135 20.78 15.78 28.52
CA ARG A 135 21.64 16.19 29.62
C ARG A 135 22.98 15.51 29.40
#